data_AF-A0A434W3Y0-F1
#
_entry.id   AF-A0A434W3Y0-F1
#
_cell.length_a   1.000
_cell.length_b   1.000
_cell.length_c   1.000
_cell.angle_alpha   90.00
_cell.angle_beta   90.00
_cell.angle_gamma   90.00
#
_symmetry.space_group_name_H-M   'P 1'
#
loop_
_entity.id
_entity.type
_entity.pdbx_description
1 polymer ?
#
loop_
_entity_poly.entity_id
_entity_poly.type
_entity_poly.pdbx_seq_one_letter_code
_entity_poly.pdbx_strand_id
1 'polypeptide(L)'
;MANTLILLVSALFLAGAIALIILARHLHRTRRKARGSADPARDYAPRTNWSGGRGTLNYSSFVFMDVDGDGKFGKADRPIGGIVVRAYDEKGAFLAAVRTNNGGFANFVMSTKKRRAVLRKPGTYRFCVSVPKGWRVSTGNENQSLRLSGLPGSPAGLVGEDLPAMVGLSPARFVRGIAEAEATLSLLGKGRLLETRPIAPGSFHIDLPAEADTLAIAGSGLDRRLALSPYPADLGLLRPGAIAAKAALETVGFDDVTALPFQKVPSGHGGLDWRNLNALTSQYVKDSEGYLNGNLSGGHVTYTSSGHPAEFGRATPFGFHSAMLAAAWLASEGEVALVESWLGDDLVASDEIVLSALTPVHYAPMLKAVTRVRISTKHYWQAVLDELVLAR
;
A
#
# COMPACT_ATOMS: atom_id res chain seq x y z
N MET A 1 30.20 58.00 -5.36
CA MET A 1 29.06 57.43 -4.60
C MET A 1 27.70 57.84 -5.15
N ALA A 2 27.50 59.09 -5.61
CA ALA A 2 26.20 59.54 -6.14
C ALA A 2 25.73 58.80 -7.43
N ASN A 3 26.62 58.58 -8.42
CA ASN A 3 26.23 57.90 -9.67
C ASN A 3 25.83 56.43 -9.48
N THR A 4 26.47 55.72 -8.54
CA THR A 4 26.15 54.33 -8.23
C THR A 4 24.78 54.20 -7.56
N LEU A 5 24.41 55.16 -6.69
CA LEU A 5 23.11 55.20 -6.06
C LEU A 5 21.98 55.50 -7.06
N ILE A 6 22.20 56.43 -7.99
CA ILE A 6 21.24 56.79 -9.05
C ILE A 6 20.98 55.61 -9.98
N LEU A 7 22.03 54.86 -10.36
CA LEU A 7 21.89 53.65 -11.18
C LEU A 7 21.10 52.55 -10.45
N LEU A 8 21.32 52.37 -9.15
CA LEU A 8 20.61 51.38 -8.32
C LEU A 8 19.12 51.72 -8.17
N VAL A 9 18.80 53.00 -7.90
CA VAL A 9 17.42 53.48 -7.80
C VAL A 9 16.70 53.36 -9.16
N SER A 10 17.38 53.70 -10.26
CA SER A 10 16.82 53.56 -11.62
C SER A 10 16.56 52.10 -11.98
N ALA A 11 17.47 51.19 -11.62
CA ALA A 11 17.30 49.75 -11.85
C ALA A 11 16.12 49.17 -11.04
N LEU A 12 15.93 49.61 -9.78
CA LEU A 12 14.80 49.21 -8.94
C LEU A 12 13.47 49.72 -9.49
N PHE A 13 13.40 50.96 -9.96
CA PHE A 13 12.21 51.50 -10.62
C PHE A 13 11.87 50.75 -11.91
N LEU A 14 12.88 50.44 -12.73
CA LEU A 14 12.68 49.68 -13.97
C LEU A 14 12.21 48.25 -13.68
N ALA A 15 12.80 47.59 -12.67
CA ALA A 15 12.37 46.26 -12.22
C ALA A 15 10.94 46.28 -11.67
N GLY A 16 10.56 47.30 -10.89
CA GLY A 16 9.21 47.50 -10.38
C GLY A 16 8.18 47.73 -11.49
N ALA A 17 8.51 48.54 -12.49
CA ALA A 17 7.65 48.78 -13.65
C ALA A 17 7.44 47.52 -14.49
N ILE A 18 8.51 46.75 -14.73
CA ILE A 18 8.44 45.46 -15.44
C ILE A 18 7.57 44.46 -14.66
N ALA A 19 7.73 44.37 -13.34
CA ALA A 19 6.92 43.50 -12.50
C ALA A 19 5.42 43.87 -12.54
N LEU A 20 5.08 45.16 -12.51
CA LEU A 20 3.70 45.64 -12.64
C LEU A 20 3.10 45.33 -14.01
N ILE A 21 3.87 45.47 -15.09
CA ILE A 21 3.42 45.10 -16.45
C ILE A 21 3.17 43.59 -16.54
N ILE A 22 4.04 42.76 -15.96
CA ILE A 22 3.87 41.30 -15.92
C ILE A 22 2.61 40.94 -15.13
N LEU A 23 2.40 41.56 -13.97
CA LEU A 23 1.23 41.32 -13.12
C LEU A 23 -0.06 41.74 -13.81
N ALA A 24 -0.10 42.93 -14.43
CA ALA A 24 -1.25 43.42 -15.17
C ALA A 24 -1.60 42.52 -16.36
N ARG A 25 -0.59 42.04 -17.11
CA ARG A 25 -0.79 41.06 -18.19
C ARG A 25 -1.28 39.71 -17.68
N HIS A 26 -0.80 39.27 -16.51
CA HIS A 26 -1.24 38.03 -15.88
C HIS A 26 -2.72 38.13 -15.49
N LEU A 27 -3.11 39.20 -14.77
CA LEU A 27 -4.48 39.49 -14.35
C LEU A 27 -5.44 39.65 -15.53
N HIS A 28 -5.00 40.31 -16.62
CA HIS A 28 -5.83 40.45 -17.82
C HIS A 28 -6.07 39.09 -18.51
N ARG A 29 -5.05 38.25 -18.59
CA ARG A 29 -5.16 36.90 -19.18
C ARG A 29 -6.04 35.97 -18.34
N THR A 30 -5.96 36.01 -17.02
CA THR A 30 -6.82 35.23 -16.13
C THR A 30 -8.26 35.69 -16.21
N ARG A 31 -8.53 37.01 -16.18
CA ARG A 31 -9.88 37.57 -16.38
C ARG A 31 -10.50 37.21 -17.74
N ARG A 32 -9.72 37.21 -18.82
CA ARG A 32 -10.20 36.77 -20.15
C ARG A 32 -10.53 35.28 -20.18
N LYS A 33 -9.72 34.42 -19.56
CA LYS A 33 -9.99 32.99 -19.47
C LYS A 33 -11.24 32.66 -18.66
N ALA A 34 -11.49 33.42 -17.59
CA ALA A 34 -12.63 33.20 -16.71
C ALA A 34 -13.99 33.61 -17.32
N ARG A 35 -14.00 34.49 -18.34
CA ARG A 35 -15.24 35.04 -18.90
C ARG A 35 -15.91 34.20 -19.99
N GLY A 36 -15.27 33.12 -20.47
CA GLY A 36 -15.85 32.29 -21.53
C GLY A 36 -16.25 33.09 -22.78
N SER A 37 -17.14 32.51 -23.59
CA SER A 37 -17.87 33.23 -24.63
C SER A 37 -19.17 33.76 -24.04
N ALA A 38 -19.60 34.97 -24.40
CA ALA A 38 -20.94 35.46 -24.06
C ALA A 38 -22.05 34.88 -24.96
N ASP A 39 -21.66 34.19 -26.04
CA ASP A 39 -22.53 33.51 -26.99
C ASP A 39 -22.65 32.03 -26.61
N PRO A 40 -23.81 31.56 -26.12
CA PRO A 40 -24.03 30.16 -25.73
C PRO A 40 -23.89 29.17 -26.88
N ALA A 41 -24.07 29.62 -28.14
CA ALA A 41 -23.87 28.76 -29.30
C ALA A 41 -22.40 28.28 -29.45
N ARG A 42 -21.47 28.93 -28.73
CA ARG A 42 -20.04 28.57 -28.71
C ARG A 42 -19.64 27.59 -27.61
N ASP A 43 -20.50 27.35 -26.62
CA ASP A 43 -20.16 26.49 -25.49
C ASP A 43 -20.03 25.02 -25.89
N TYR A 44 -20.79 24.61 -26.92
CA TYR A 44 -20.76 23.27 -27.52
C TYR A 44 -20.29 23.28 -28.98
N ALA A 45 -19.71 24.40 -29.44
CA ALA A 45 -19.27 24.50 -30.83
C ALA A 45 -18.23 23.40 -31.16
N PRO A 46 -18.48 22.58 -32.20
CA PRO A 46 -17.53 21.55 -32.59
C PRO A 46 -16.17 22.15 -32.93
N ARG A 47 -15.12 21.47 -32.50
CA ARG A 47 -13.76 21.88 -32.81
C ARG A 47 -13.48 21.66 -34.30
N THR A 48 -13.16 22.74 -35.02
CA THR A 48 -12.84 22.70 -36.45
C THR A 48 -11.33 22.72 -36.74
N ASN A 49 -10.50 23.26 -35.82
CA ASN A 49 -9.05 23.32 -35.99
C ASN A 49 -8.32 22.27 -35.13
N TRP A 50 -7.77 21.25 -35.80
CA TRP A 50 -7.00 20.15 -35.21
C TRP A 50 -5.48 20.27 -35.40
N SER A 51 -4.96 21.43 -35.78
CA SER A 51 -3.52 21.60 -36.05
C SER A 51 -2.61 21.54 -34.81
N GLY A 52 -3.15 21.49 -33.59
CA GLY A 52 -2.31 21.33 -32.39
C GLY A 52 -3.07 21.12 -31.07
N GLY A 53 -2.40 20.50 -30.11
CA GLY A 53 -2.83 20.39 -28.71
C GLY A 53 -2.00 21.29 -27.79
N ARG A 54 -2.61 21.85 -26.74
CA ARG A 54 -1.91 22.61 -25.68
C ARG A 54 -2.07 21.99 -24.28
N GLY A 55 -2.75 20.84 -24.20
CA GLY A 55 -3.05 20.14 -22.98
C GLY A 55 -1.92 19.21 -22.54
N THR A 56 -2.24 18.40 -21.54
CA THR A 56 -1.42 17.34 -20.98
C THR A 56 -2.30 16.11 -20.82
N LEU A 57 -1.70 14.92 -20.92
CA LEU A 57 -2.33 13.66 -20.58
C LEU A 57 -1.41 12.88 -19.64
N ASN A 58 -1.98 12.01 -18.81
CA ASN A 58 -1.20 11.01 -18.10
C ASN A 58 -1.09 9.77 -18.98
N TYR A 59 0.15 9.34 -19.21
CA TYR A 59 0.45 8.04 -19.79
C TYR A 59 0.92 7.15 -18.65
N SER A 60 0.14 6.13 -18.31
CA SER A 60 0.19 5.52 -16.98
C SER A 60 0.54 4.05 -17.05
N SER A 61 1.39 3.61 -16.12
CA SER A 61 1.62 2.18 -15.85
C SER A 61 0.78 1.78 -14.64
N PHE A 62 0.10 0.64 -14.74
CA PHE A 62 -0.70 0.07 -13.66
C PHE A 62 0.03 -1.11 -13.03
N VAL A 63 0.16 -1.08 -11.70
CA VAL A 63 0.74 -2.15 -10.91
C VAL A 63 -0.31 -2.65 -9.92
N PHE A 64 -0.41 -3.97 -9.79
CA PHE A 64 -1.30 -4.62 -8.84
C PHE A 64 -0.54 -5.63 -7.98
N MET A 65 -1.07 -5.87 -6.79
CA MET A 65 -0.70 -7.03 -5.99
C MET A 65 -1.45 -8.24 -6.53
N ASP A 66 -0.68 -9.19 -7.06
CA ASP A 66 -1.19 -10.47 -7.54
C ASP A 66 -1.26 -11.44 -6.35
N VAL A 67 -2.47 -11.56 -5.81
CA VAL A 67 -2.76 -12.24 -4.54
C VAL A 67 -2.86 -13.75 -4.73
N ASP A 68 -3.45 -14.21 -5.83
CA ASP A 68 -3.55 -15.65 -6.13
C ASP A 68 -2.36 -16.19 -6.95
N GLY A 69 -1.52 -15.30 -7.48
CA GLY A 69 -0.28 -15.61 -8.16
C GLY A 69 -0.45 -16.07 -9.61
N ASP A 70 -1.60 -15.81 -10.23
CA ASP A 70 -1.93 -16.30 -11.57
C ASP A 70 -1.42 -15.40 -12.72
N GLY A 71 -0.82 -14.26 -12.39
CA GLY A 71 -0.28 -13.29 -13.35
C GLY A 71 -1.35 -12.47 -14.07
N LYS A 72 -2.60 -12.43 -13.58
CA LYS A 72 -3.70 -11.65 -14.14
C LYS A 72 -4.27 -10.77 -13.06
N PHE A 73 -4.89 -9.66 -13.47
CA PHE A 73 -5.62 -8.81 -12.54
C PHE A 73 -7.09 -9.28 -12.52
N GLY A 74 -7.49 -9.94 -11.45
CA GLY A 74 -8.80 -10.51 -11.21
C GLY A 74 -9.47 -10.00 -9.94
N LYS A 75 -10.47 -10.75 -9.46
CA LYS A 75 -11.27 -10.37 -8.27
C LYS A 75 -10.51 -10.50 -6.95
N ALA A 76 -9.49 -11.36 -6.90
CA ALA A 76 -8.67 -11.58 -5.71
C ALA A 76 -7.60 -10.49 -5.54
N ASP A 77 -7.29 -9.77 -6.62
CA ASP A 77 -6.19 -8.83 -6.67
C ASP A 77 -6.60 -7.42 -6.29
N ARG A 78 -5.60 -6.60 -6.03
CA ARG A 78 -5.82 -5.19 -5.69
C ARG A 78 -4.77 -4.28 -6.29
N PRO A 79 -5.14 -3.02 -6.61
CA PRO A 79 -4.14 -2.01 -6.94
C PRO A 79 -3.15 -1.86 -5.77
N ILE A 80 -1.87 -1.66 -6.09
CA ILE A 80 -0.84 -1.46 -5.07
C ILE A 80 -0.27 -0.05 -5.13
N GLY A 81 -0.25 0.63 -3.98
CA GLY A 81 0.34 1.96 -3.81
C GLY A 81 1.83 1.89 -3.45
N GLY A 82 2.60 2.90 -3.86
CA GLY A 82 3.99 3.07 -3.43
C GLY A 82 5.06 2.44 -4.31
N ILE A 83 4.69 1.66 -5.33
CA ILE A 83 5.62 1.00 -6.23
C ILE A 83 6.22 2.00 -7.22
N VAL A 84 7.54 2.01 -7.34
CA VAL A 84 8.25 2.94 -8.22
C VAL A 84 8.29 2.41 -9.65
N VAL A 85 7.81 3.20 -10.60
CA VAL A 85 7.99 2.97 -12.04
C VAL A 85 8.95 4.01 -12.59
N ARG A 86 9.97 3.58 -13.34
CA ARG A 86 10.96 4.44 -13.99
C ARG A 86 10.70 4.52 -15.49
N ALA A 87 10.80 5.72 -16.05
CA ALA A 87 10.74 5.95 -17.49
C ALA A 87 12.13 6.34 -18.02
N TYR A 88 12.46 5.79 -19.20
CA TYR A 88 13.68 6.06 -19.94
C TYR A 88 13.33 6.41 -21.39
N ASP A 89 14.16 7.23 -22.04
CA ASP A 89 14.02 7.51 -23.48
C ASP A 89 14.61 6.39 -24.36
N GLU A 90 14.52 6.58 -25.67
CA GLU A 90 15.01 5.64 -26.69
C GLU A 90 16.52 5.36 -26.62
N LYS A 91 17.30 6.26 -26.00
CA LYS A 91 18.75 6.13 -25.81
C LYS A 91 19.10 5.48 -24.47
N GLY A 92 18.08 5.11 -23.69
CA GLY A 92 18.24 4.58 -22.35
C GLY A 92 18.50 5.64 -21.28
N ALA A 93 18.38 6.93 -21.60
CA ALA A 93 18.55 7.99 -20.61
C ALA A 93 17.36 8.03 -19.65
N PHE A 94 17.64 8.12 -18.35
CA PHE A 94 16.62 8.22 -17.32
C PHE A 94 15.85 9.54 -17.43
N LEU A 95 14.52 9.46 -17.40
CA LEU A 95 13.63 10.62 -17.51
C LEU A 95 12.97 10.97 -16.18
N ALA A 96 12.35 9.98 -15.53
CA ALA A 96 11.62 10.18 -14.28
C ALA A 96 11.39 8.85 -13.55
N ALA A 97 11.14 8.96 -12.24
CA ALA A 97 10.61 7.90 -11.40
C ALA A 97 9.30 8.40 -10.77
N VAL A 98 8.23 7.60 -10.85
CA VAL A 98 6.91 7.94 -10.33
C VAL A 98 6.41 6.76 -9.49
N ARG A 99 5.84 7.04 -8.31
CA ARG A 99 5.20 6.02 -7.48
C ARG A 99 3.76 5.79 -7.90
N THR A 100 3.29 4.55 -7.78
CA THR A 100 1.88 4.23 -7.93
C THR A 100 1.06 4.88 -6.82
N ASN A 101 -0.09 5.44 -7.20
CA ASN A 101 -1.06 6.04 -6.28
C ASN A 101 -2.01 4.97 -5.69
N ASN A 102 -3.05 5.41 -4.95
CA ASN A 102 -4.02 4.48 -4.35
C ASN A 102 -4.81 3.64 -5.37
N GLY A 103 -4.83 4.06 -6.64
CA GLY A 103 -5.42 3.30 -7.74
C GLY A 103 -4.42 2.41 -8.47
N GLY A 104 -3.19 2.24 -7.98
CA GLY A 104 -2.16 1.41 -8.64
C GLY A 104 -1.48 2.07 -9.83
N PHE A 105 -1.73 3.35 -10.11
CA PHE A 105 -1.22 4.03 -11.31
C PHE A 105 0.01 4.88 -11.04
N ALA A 106 1.10 4.62 -11.77
CA ALA A 106 2.22 5.53 -11.93
C ALA A 106 1.99 6.40 -13.17
N ASN A 107 1.72 7.69 -12.96
CA ASN A 107 1.28 8.62 -14.01
C ASN A 107 2.43 9.47 -14.56
N PHE A 108 2.79 9.28 -15.83
CA PHE A 108 3.79 10.11 -16.51
C PHE A 108 3.10 11.18 -17.35
N VAL A 109 3.33 12.45 -17.00
CA VAL A 109 2.74 13.57 -17.74
C VAL A 109 3.35 13.63 -19.15
N MET A 110 2.48 13.57 -20.15
CA MET A 110 2.80 13.60 -21.58
C MET A 110 2.34 14.91 -22.22
N SER A 111 3.23 15.58 -22.96
CA SER A 111 2.89 16.71 -23.82
C SER A 111 4.06 17.22 -24.67
N THR A 112 3.80 17.59 -25.92
CA THR A 112 4.79 18.27 -26.80
C THR A 112 5.07 19.74 -26.45
N LYS A 113 4.18 20.42 -25.70
CA LYS A 113 4.25 21.89 -25.47
C LYS A 113 4.66 22.29 -24.06
N LYS A 114 4.35 21.48 -23.04
CA LYS A 114 4.70 21.73 -21.65
C LYS A 114 6.13 21.26 -21.36
N ARG A 115 6.94 22.16 -20.81
CA ARG A 115 8.33 21.87 -20.44
C ARG A 115 8.46 20.88 -19.27
N ARG A 116 7.46 20.83 -18.38
CA ARG A 116 7.42 19.94 -17.21
C ARG A 116 6.90 18.52 -17.50
N ALA A 117 6.43 18.26 -18.72
CA ALA A 117 6.02 16.90 -19.09
C ALA A 117 7.27 16.00 -19.15
N VAL A 118 7.14 14.75 -18.71
CA VAL A 118 8.20 13.73 -18.80
C VAL A 118 8.32 13.26 -20.24
N LEU A 119 7.19 12.93 -20.86
CA LEU A 119 7.11 12.38 -22.22
C LEU A 119 6.82 13.54 -23.19
N ARG A 120 7.83 13.99 -23.93
CA ARG A 120 7.77 15.26 -24.68
C ARG A 120 7.91 15.15 -26.18
N LYS A 121 8.45 14.05 -26.67
CA LYS A 121 8.75 13.84 -28.09
C LYS A 121 8.21 12.49 -28.57
N PRO A 122 7.91 12.36 -29.86
CA PRO A 122 7.77 11.04 -30.46
C PRO A 122 9.05 10.22 -30.27
N GLY A 123 8.92 8.91 -30.15
CA GLY A 123 10.02 7.99 -29.89
C GLY A 123 9.58 6.78 -29.08
N THR A 124 10.50 5.84 -28.88
CA THR A 124 10.27 4.68 -28.00
C THR A 124 10.64 5.06 -26.57
N TYR A 125 9.80 4.70 -25.61
CA TYR A 125 10.02 4.91 -24.19
C TYR A 125 10.00 3.57 -23.48
N ARG A 126 10.92 3.38 -22.53
CA ARG A 126 10.98 2.19 -21.69
C ARG A 126 10.47 2.50 -20.29
N PHE A 127 9.53 1.72 -19.82
CA PHE A 127 8.97 1.74 -18.47
C PHE A 127 9.47 0.52 -17.70
N CYS A 128 9.94 0.74 -16.47
CA CYS A 128 10.55 -0.30 -15.64
C CYS A 128 9.96 -0.23 -14.23
N VAL A 129 9.23 -1.27 -13.84
CA VAL A 129 8.68 -1.41 -12.48
C VAL A 129 9.78 -1.88 -11.53
N SER A 130 9.91 -1.19 -10.40
CA SER A 130 10.83 -1.58 -9.33
C SER A 130 10.20 -2.68 -8.50
N VAL A 131 10.85 -3.84 -8.47
CA VAL A 131 10.40 -4.97 -7.64
C VAL A 131 10.94 -4.78 -6.22
N PRO A 132 10.08 -4.69 -5.19
CA PRO A 132 10.55 -4.61 -3.80
C PRO A 132 11.37 -5.86 -3.42
N LYS A 133 12.26 -5.72 -2.43
CA LYS A 133 13.09 -6.84 -1.97
C LYS A 133 12.20 -8.00 -1.51
N GLY A 134 12.49 -9.21 -2.01
CA GLY A 134 11.72 -10.41 -1.68
C GLY A 134 10.42 -10.56 -2.46
N TRP A 135 10.07 -9.65 -3.36
CA TRP A 135 8.91 -9.82 -4.25
C TRP A 135 9.32 -10.44 -5.58
N ARG A 136 8.33 -10.99 -6.29
CA ARG A 136 8.49 -11.49 -7.66
C ARG A 136 7.51 -10.79 -8.61
N VAL A 137 7.88 -10.75 -9.89
CA VAL A 137 7.00 -10.30 -10.97
C VAL A 137 6.22 -11.50 -11.47
N SER A 138 4.91 -11.54 -11.24
CA SER A 138 4.09 -12.67 -11.64
C SER A 138 3.69 -12.62 -13.12
N THR A 139 3.61 -11.41 -13.69
CA THR A 139 3.31 -11.19 -15.11
C THR A 139 4.52 -11.32 -16.04
N GLY A 140 5.75 -11.33 -15.50
CA GLY A 140 7.01 -11.39 -16.28
C GLY A 140 7.25 -10.22 -17.25
N ASN A 141 6.60 -9.07 -17.03
CA ASN A 141 6.61 -7.92 -17.93
C ASN A 141 6.98 -6.59 -17.22
N GLU A 142 7.86 -6.64 -16.21
CA GLU A 142 8.25 -5.44 -15.43
C GLU A 142 9.02 -4.42 -16.27
N ASN A 143 9.62 -4.83 -17.38
CA ASN A 143 10.27 -3.99 -18.36
C ASN A 143 9.45 -3.95 -19.65
N GLN A 144 8.95 -2.78 -20.03
CA GLN A 144 8.09 -2.61 -21.21
C GLN A 144 8.58 -1.45 -22.06
N SER A 145 8.55 -1.59 -23.38
CA SER A 145 8.91 -0.52 -24.31
C SER A 145 7.73 -0.22 -25.22
N LEU A 146 7.31 1.05 -25.27
CA LEU A 146 6.17 1.49 -26.08
C LEU A 146 6.54 2.70 -26.93
N ARG A 147 5.98 2.77 -28.12
CA ARG A 147 6.19 3.86 -29.06
C ARG A 147 5.14 4.96 -28.89
N LEU A 148 5.62 6.19 -28.74
CA LEU A 148 4.80 7.39 -28.83
C LEU A 148 5.00 8.05 -30.20
N SER A 149 3.90 8.43 -30.83
CA SER A 149 3.86 9.13 -32.11
C SER A 149 3.33 10.55 -31.93
N GLY A 150 3.81 11.47 -32.76
CA GLY A 150 3.27 12.83 -32.82
C GLY A 150 1.90 12.81 -33.50
N LEU A 151 0.89 13.40 -32.86
CA LEU A 151 -0.43 13.55 -33.46
C LEU A 151 -0.95 14.97 -33.21
N PRO A 152 -0.87 15.87 -34.21
CA PRO A 152 -1.52 17.17 -34.14
C PRO A 152 -3.00 17.05 -33.78
N GLY A 153 -3.47 17.97 -32.95
CA GLY A 153 -4.88 17.99 -32.52
C GLY A 153 -5.20 17.10 -31.33
N SER A 154 -4.40 16.06 -31.07
CA SER A 154 -4.51 15.27 -29.84
C SER A 154 -4.30 16.16 -28.60
N PRO A 155 -4.89 15.84 -27.43
CA PRO A 155 -4.81 16.72 -26.26
C PRO A 155 -3.36 17.09 -25.85
N ALA A 156 -2.44 16.13 -25.93
CA ALA A 156 -1.02 16.29 -25.60
C ALA A 156 -0.11 16.57 -26.82
N GLY A 157 -0.64 16.45 -28.05
CA GLY A 157 0.15 16.43 -29.28
C GLY A 157 0.98 15.14 -29.48
N LEU A 158 0.78 14.15 -28.61
CA LEU A 158 1.36 12.80 -28.67
C LEU A 158 0.23 11.79 -28.48
N VAL A 159 0.43 10.59 -29.00
CA VAL A 159 -0.40 9.39 -28.76
C VAL A 159 0.52 8.18 -28.63
N GLY A 160 0.16 7.23 -27.77
CA GLY A 160 0.80 5.92 -27.74
C GLY A 160 0.09 4.96 -28.69
N GLU A 161 0.81 3.95 -29.17
CA GLU A 161 0.21 2.80 -29.87
C GLU A 161 -0.71 1.99 -28.97
N ASP A 162 -0.34 1.89 -27.69
CA ASP A 162 -1.10 1.31 -26.60
C ASP A 162 -0.70 1.98 -25.28
N LEU A 163 -1.20 1.50 -24.14
CA LEU A 163 -0.70 1.78 -22.79
C LEU A 163 0.24 0.65 -22.33
N PRO A 164 1.14 0.90 -21.36
CA PRO A 164 1.87 -0.17 -20.70
C PRO A 164 0.89 -1.24 -20.19
N ALA A 165 1.19 -2.50 -20.48
CA ALA A 165 0.49 -3.64 -19.91
C ALA A 165 0.58 -3.61 -18.39
N MET A 166 -0.44 -4.17 -17.73
CA MET A 166 -0.48 -4.27 -16.27
C MET A 166 0.67 -5.14 -15.76
N VAL A 167 1.24 -4.77 -14.61
CA VAL A 167 2.34 -5.50 -13.96
C VAL A 167 1.87 -6.05 -12.62
N GLY A 168 1.90 -7.38 -12.48
CA GLY A 168 1.55 -8.09 -11.27
C GLY A 168 2.79 -8.32 -10.41
N LEU A 169 2.69 -8.01 -9.13
CA LEU A 169 3.73 -8.29 -8.14
C LEU A 169 3.15 -9.15 -7.02
N SER A 170 3.90 -10.18 -6.62
CA SER A 170 3.54 -11.01 -5.46
C SER A 170 4.67 -10.99 -4.43
N PRO A 171 4.36 -10.87 -3.13
CA PRO A 171 5.37 -10.96 -2.09
C PRO A 171 5.94 -12.39 -1.99
N ALA A 172 7.15 -12.51 -1.42
CA ALA A 172 7.63 -13.79 -0.92
C ALA A 172 6.67 -14.29 0.17
N ARG A 173 6.44 -15.60 0.19
CA ARG A 173 5.69 -16.26 1.25
C ARG A 173 6.70 -17.03 2.10
N PHE A 174 6.66 -16.78 3.40
CA PHE A 174 7.46 -17.49 4.38
C PHE A 174 6.69 -17.57 5.70
N VAL A 175 7.10 -18.50 6.55
CA VAL A 175 6.67 -18.58 7.95
C VAL A 175 7.89 -18.38 8.83
N ARG A 176 7.75 -17.56 9.87
CA ARG A 176 8.76 -17.44 10.92
C ARG A 176 8.13 -17.53 12.31
N GLY A 177 8.98 -17.70 13.32
CA GLY A 177 8.59 -17.67 14.72
C GLY A 177 9.75 -18.08 15.62
N ILE A 178 9.46 -18.25 16.90
CA ILE A 178 10.41 -18.74 17.90
C ILE A 178 9.78 -19.96 18.57
N ALA A 179 10.48 -21.09 18.64
CA ALA A 179 10.01 -22.28 19.33
C ALA A 179 10.68 -22.44 20.71
N GLU A 180 9.90 -22.72 21.76
CA GLU A 180 10.45 -23.03 23.09
C GLU A 180 10.95 -24.48 23.21
N ALA A 181 10.49 -25.36 22.32
CA ALA A 181 10.79 -26.78 22.34
C ALA A 181 10.88 -27.33 20.91
N GLU A 182 11.41 -28.54 20.78
CA GLU A 182 11.43 -29.25 19.50
C GLU A 182 10.02 -29.59 19.02
N ALA A 183 9.77 -29.44 17.73
CA ALA A 183 8.52 -29.85 17.10
C ALA A 183 8.75 -30.25 15.64
N THR A 184 7.71 -30.79 15.02
CA THR A 184 7.69 -31.08 13.59
C THR A 184 6.73 -30.12 12.90
N LEU A 185 7.19 -29.42 11.87
CA LEU A 185 6.35 -28.61 10.99
C LEU A 185 6.09 -29.35 9.69
N SER A 186 4.84 -29.38 9.28
CA SER A 186 4.37 -29.96 8.02
C SER A 186 3.62 -28.91 7.21
N LEU A 187 4.00 -28.77 5.94
CA LEU A 187 3.32 -27.95 4.96
C LEU A 187 2.42 -28.83 4.11
N LEU A 188 1.17 -28.41 3.92
CA LEU A 188 0.22 -29.10 3.06
C LEU A 188 -0.27 -28.15 1.95
N GLY A 189 -0.63 -28.75 0.82
CA GLY A 189 -1.30 -28.09 -0.29
C GLY A 189 -2.46 -28.96 -0.75
N LYS A 190 -3.68 -28.43 -0.70
CA LYS A 190 -4.94 -29.12 -1.02
C LYS A 190 -5.07 -30.46 -0.29
N GLY A 191 -4.66 -30.48 0.98
CA GLY A 191 -4.67 -31.66 1.84
C GLY A 191 -3.53 -32.67 1.62
N ARG A 192 -2.69 -32.48 0.60
CA ARG A 192 -1.50 -33.32 0.37
C ARG A 192 -0.30 -32.77 1.14
N LEU A 193 0.41 -33.62 1.86
CA LEU A 193 1.70 -33.27 2.46
C LEU A 193 2.71 -32.89 1.37
N LEU A 194 3.25 -31.67 1.45
CA LEU A 194 4.26 -31.16 0.54
C LEU A 194 5.66 -31.36 1.13
N GLU A 195 5.80 -31.00 2.41
CA GLU A 195 7.09 -30.97 3.09
C GLU A 195 6.91 -31.15 4.60
N THR A 196 7.90 -31.76 5.24
CA THR A 196 8.03 -31.85 6.70
C THR A 196 9.44 -31.44 7.12
N ARG A 197 9.55 -30.62 8.17
CA ARG A 197 10.83 -30.17 8.73
C ARG A 197 10.81 -30.23 10.26
N PRO A 198 11.90 -30.66 10.92
CA PRO A 198 12.05 -30.44 12.34
C PRO A 198 12.25 -28.95 12.64
N ILE A 199 11.67 -28.49 13.74
CA ILE A 199 11.93 -27.19 14.35
C ILE A 199 12.71 -27.45 15.64
N ALA A 200 13.89 -26.85 15.76
CA ALA A 200 14.66 -26.82 16.99
C ALA A 200 14.23 -25.62 17.87
N PRO A 201 14.50 -25.63 19.19
CA PRO A 201 14.28 -24.47 20.03
C PRO A 201 15.05 -23.24 19.50
N GLY A 202 14.39 -22.09 19.52
CA GLY A 202 14.92 -20.84 18.98
C GLY A 202 14.17 -20.35 17.74
N SER A 203 14.76 -19.36 17.06
CA SER A 203 14.15 -18.73 15.89
C SER A 203 14.20 -19.64 14.66
N PHE A 204 13.13 -19.65 13.88
CA PHE A 204 13.07 -20.35 12.59
C PHE A 204 12.48 -19.45 11.50
N HIS A 205 12.87 -19.73 10.25
CA HIS A 205 12.36 -19.10 9.05
C HIS A 205 12.28 -20.14 7.93
N ILE A 206 11.11 -20.29 7.31
CA ILE A 206 10.84 -21.30 6.30
C ILE A 206 10.12 -20.63 5.13
N ASP A 207 10.72 -20.68 3.95
CA ASP A 207 10.07 -20.24 2.72
C ASP A 207 8.93 -21.19 2.37
N LEU A 208 7.79 -20.64 1.92
CA LEU A 208 6.61 -21.40 1.59
C LEU A 208 6.56 -21.72 0.09
N PRO A 209 6.35 -22.99 -0.29
CA PRO A 209 5.97 -23.35 -1.66
C PRO A 209 4.71 -22.61 -2.11
N ALA A 210 4.59 -22.32 -3.40
CA ALA A 210 3.44 -21.60 -3.94
C ALA A 210 2.11 -22.33 -3.65
N GLU A 211 2.13 -23.65 -3.73
CA GLU A 211 0.99 -24.53 -3.51
C GLU A 211 0.66 -24.79 -2.03
N ALA A 212 1.48 -24.31 -1.08
CA ALA A 212 1.21 -24.48 0.34
C ALA A 212 0.03 -23.60 0.77
N ASP A 213 -1.01 -24.23 1.31
CA ASP A 213 -2.23 -23.59 1.81
C ASP A 213 -2.44 -23.82 3.32
N THR A 214 -1.66 -24.74 3.90
CA THR A 214 -1.79 -25.09 5.31
C THR A 214 -0.42 -25.35 5.93
N LEU A 215 -0.24 -24.86 7.15
CA LEU A 215 0.83 -25.25 8.06
C LEU A 215 0.25 -26.05 9.23
N ALA A 216 0.93 -27.12 9.62
CA ALA A 216 0.67 -27.86 10.85
C ALA A 216 1.97 -28.01 11.64
N ILE A 217 1.93 -27.76 12.94
CA ILE A 217 3.03 -28.06 13.87
C ILE A 217 2.53 -29.13 14.83
N ALA A 218 3.36 -30.12 15.12
CA ALA A 218 3.07 -31.19 16.05
C ALA A 218 4.27 -31.53 16.94
N GLY A 219 4.00 -31.86 18.20
CA GLY A 219 5.03 -32.28 19.17
C GLY A 219 5.28 -31.25 20.28
N SER A 220 5.77 -31.74 21.42
CA SER A 220 6.09 -30.96 22.63
C SER A 220 4.98 -30.03 23.14
N GLY A 221 3.71 -30.37 22.86
CA GLY A 221 2.55 -29.54 23.18
C GLY A 221 2.44 -28.28 22.32
N LEU A 222 3.32 -28.12 21.32
CA LEU A 222 3.31 -27.00 20.38
C LEU A 222 2.30 -27.18 19.24
N ASP A 223 1.34 -28.09 19.38
CA ASP A 223 0.43 -28.49 18.32
C ASP A 223 -0.48 -27.35 17.85
N ARG A 224 -0.46 -27.03 16.55
CA ARG A 224 -1.33 -26.02 15.94
C ARG A 224 -1.47 -26.21 14.44
N ARG A 225 -2.55 -25.66 13.86
CA ARG A 225 -2.82 -25.70 12.41
C ARG A 225 -3.26 -24.32 11.95
N LEU A 226 -2.61 -23.80 10.91
CA LEU A 226 -2.87 -22.48 10.34
C LEU A 226 -3.19 -22.61 8.84
N ALA A 227 -4.30 -22.02 8.40
CA ALA A 227 -4.53 -21.77 6.98
C ALA A 227 -3.60 -20.64 6.53
N LEU A 228 -2.75 -20.91 5.55
CA LEU A 228 -1.74 -19.97 5.07
C LEU A 228 -2.40 -18.98 4.11
N SER A 229 -2.16 -17.69 4.34
CA SER A 229 -2.57 -16.63 3.42
C SER A 229 -1.55 -16.46 2.28
N PRO A 230 -1.86 -15.61 1.28
CA PRO A 230 -0.89 -15.14 0.29
C PRO A 230 0.26 -14.30 0.86
N TYR A 231 0.21 -13.95 2.14
CA TYR A 231 1.19 -13.09 2.82
C TYR A 231 2.19 -13.91 3.64
N PRO A 232 3.35 -13.33 4.01
CA PRO A 232 4.19 -13.91 5.06
C PRO A 232 3.42 -14.10 6.37
N ALA A 233 3.77 -15.14 7.12
CA ALA A 233 3.21 -15.41 8.44
C ALA A 233 4.28 -15.34 9.54
N ASP A 234 3.88 -14.80 10.67
CA ASP A 234 4.68 -14.76 11.90
C ASP A 234 3.89 -15.44 13.01
N LEU A 235 4.40 -16.56 13.52
CA LEU A 235 3.73 -17.33 14.56
C LEU A 235 4.04 -16.80 15.98
N GLY A 236 4.86 -15.76 16.11
CA GLY A 236 5.36 -15.28 17.39
C GLY A 236 6.12 -16.37 18.15
N LEU A 237 6.04 -16.31 19.47
CA LEU A 237 6.57 -17.33 20.36
C LEU A 237 5.63 -18.55 20.48
N LEU A 238 6.07 -19.69 19.97
CA LEU A 238 5.39 -20.96 20.08
C LEU A 238 5.55 -21.55 21.48
N ARG A 239 4.47 -21.47 22.26
CA ARG A 239 4.34 -22.09 23.59
C ARG A 239 3.33 -23.24 23.58
N PRO A 240 3.36 -24.13 24.58
CA PRO A 240 2.30 -25.11 24.78
C PRO A 240 0.94 -24.47 25.06
N GLY A 241 -0.14 -25.19 24.73
CA GLY A 241 -1.50 -24.74 25.03
C GLY A 241 -2.07 -23.73 24.05
N ALA A 242 -1.78 -23.89 22.75
CA ALA A 242 -2.40 -23.13 21.67
C ALA A 242 -3.92 -23.39 21.56
N ILE A 243 -4.60 -22.52 20.79
CA ILE A 243 -5.99 -22.74 20.38
C ILE A 243 -6.13 -24.12 19.71
N ALA A 244 -7.16 -24.87 20.10
CA ALA A 244 -7.43 -26.17 19.50
C ALA A 244 -7.73 -26.03 18.00
N ALA A 245 -7.20 -26.93 17.18
CA ALA A 245 -7.34 -26.87 15.71
C ALA A 245 -8.80 -26.91 15.19
N LYS A 246 -9.75 -27.33 16.03
CA LYS A 246 -11.20 -27.37 15.71
C LYS A 246 -12.01 -26.28 16.43
N ALA A 247 -11.35 -25.31 17.06
CA ALA A 247 -12.06 -24.21 17.71
C ALA A 247 -12.90 -23.44 16.69
N ALA A 248 -14.08 -22.98 17.12
CA ALA A 248 -14.86 -22.05 16.33
C ALA A 248 -14.07 -20.74 16.20
N LEU A 249 -13.86 -20.30 14.96
CA LEU A 249 -13.16 -19.06 14.65
C LEU A 249 -14.16 -18.02 14.16
N GLU A 250 -13.99 -16.80 14.63
CA GLU A 250 -14.78 -15.64 14.23
C GLU A 250 -13.84 -14.54 13.73
N THR A 251 -14.09 -14.03 12.53
CA THR A 251 -13.39 -12.87 11.98
C THR A 251 -14.14 -11.60 12.37
N VAL A 252 -13.43 -10.67 13.00
CA VAL A 252 -13.88 -9.30 13.25
C VAL A 252 -13.29 -8.41 12.18
N GLY A 253 -14.13 -8.05 11.20
CA GLY A 253 -13.83 -7.03 10.20
C GLY A 253 -14.13 -5.61 10.72
N PHE A 254 -13.90 -4.61 9.86
CA PHE A 254 -14.09 -3.21 10.23
C PHE A 254 -14.97 -2.40 9.27
N ASP A 255 -15.49 -3.05 8.22
CA ASP A 255 -16.38 -2.44 7.21
C ASP A 255 -17.73 -1.99 7.79
N ASP A 256 -18.19 -2.66 8.84
CA ASP A 256 -19.46 -2.42 9.51
C ASP A 256 -19.35 -1.46 10.71
N VAL A 257 -18.14 -1.00 11.04
CA VAL A 257 -17.92 0.02 12.09
C VAL A 257 -18.61 1.32 11.72
N THR A 258 -18.56 1.71 10.45
CA THR A 258 -19.13 2.98 9.98
C THR A 258 -19.32 3.03 8.46
N ALA A 259 -20.36 3.72 8.01
CA ALA A 259 -20.49 4.11 6.60
C ALA A 259 -19.66 5.36 6.25
N LEU A 260 -19.12 6.07 7.25
CA LEU A 260 -18.29 7.25 7.04
C LEU A 260 -16.87 6.82 6.61
N PRO A 261 -16.13 7.69 5.92
CA PRO A 261 -14.74 7.41 5.56
C PRO A 261 -13.79 7.19 6.75
N PHE A 262 -14.17 7.65 7.95
CA PHE A 262 -13.36 7.63 9.16
C PHE A 262 -14.23 7.67 10.41
N GLN A 263 -13.97 6.79 11.38
CA GLN A 263 -14.58 6.82 12.70
C GLN A 263 -13.73 6.08 13.74
N LYS A 264 -13.85 6.43 15.03
CA LYS A 264 -13.29 5.63 16.11
C LYS A 264 -14.03 4.30 16.24
N VAL A 265 -13.30 3.19 16.47
CA VAL A 265 -13.96 1.89 16.70
C VAL A 265 -14.71 1.96 18.04
N PRO A 266 -16.03 1.71 18.07
CA PRO A 266 -16.80 1.77 19.30
C PRO A 266 -16.58 0.51 20.15
N SER A 267 -16.56 0.67 21.48
CA SER A 267 -16.71 -0.47 22.39
C SER A 267 -17.97 -1.27 22.06
N GLY A 268 -17.88 -2.59 22.18
CA GLY A 268 -18.91 -3.54 21.78
C GLY A 268 -18.77 -4.04 20.34
N HIS A 269 -18.00 -3.35 19.47
CA HIS A 269 -17.74 -3.86 18.12
C HIS A 269 -17.05 -5.21 18.17
N GLY A 270 -17.56 -6.21 17.45
CA GLY A 270 -17.08 -7.58 17.54
C GLY A 270 -17.04 -8.13 18.98
N GLY A 271 -17.90 -7.64 19.88
CA GLY A 271 -17.94 -8.07 21.29
C GLY A 271 -16.68 -7.75 22.11
N LEU A 272 -15.91 -6.73 21.70
CA LEU A 272 -14.69 -6.26 22.35
C LEU A 272 -14.79 -4.78 22.75
N ASP A 273 -14.05 -4.41 23.78
CA ASP A 273 -13.71 -3.04 24.11
C ASP A 273 -12.49 -2.59 23.32
N TRP A 274 -12.53 -1.37 22.80
CA TRP A 274 -11.52 -0.83 21.90
C TRP A 274 -10.96 0.48 22.44
N ARG A 275 -9.64 0.62 22.40
CA ARG A 275 -8.93 1.83 22.82
C ARG A 275 -7.91 2.23 21.77
N ASN A 276 -7.96 3.51 21.41
CA ASN A 276 -7.01 4.16 20.49
C ASN A 276 -6.92 3.51 19.08
N LEU A 277 -8.02 2.90 18.64
CA LEU A 277 -8.17 2.37 17.28
C LEU A 277 -9.25 3.15 16.54
N ASN A 278 -8.94 3.59 15.34
CA ASN A 278 -9.90 4.18 14.42
C ASN A 278 -10.01 3.29 13.18
N ALA A 279 -11.22 3.22 12.61
CA ALA A 279 -11.49 2.64 11.31
C ALA A 279 -11.47 3.72 10.23
N LEU A 280 -10.88 3.44 9.07
CA LEU A 280 -10.93 4.32 7.90
C LEU A 280 -10.94 3.55 6.59
N THR A 281 -11.48 4.17 5.54
CA THR A 281 -11.43 3.59 4.20
C THR A 281 -10.04 3.72 3.59
N SER A 282 -9.64 2.75 2.77
CA SER A 282 -8.32 2.73 2.10
C SER A 282 -8.00 4.00 1.27
N GLN A 283 -9.01 4.78 0.89
CA GLN A 283 -8.85 6.00 0.09
C GLN A 283 -8.95 7.30 0.91
N TYR A 284 -9.25 7.22 2.21
CA TYR A 284 -9.46 8.41 3.03
C TYR A 284 -8.19 9.26 3.17
N VAL A 285 -7.06 8.59 3.40
CA VAL A 285 -5.77 9.26 3.55
C VAL A 285 -5.02 9.19 2.22
N LYS A 286 -4.57 10.36 1.76
CA LYS A 286 -3.82 10.48 0.52
C LYS A 286 -2.37 10.05 0.75
N ASP A 287 -1.78 9.38 -0.24
CA ASP A 287 -0.35 9.03 -0.27
C ASP A 287 0.05 8.16 0.95
N SER A 288 -0.84 7.23 1.33
CA SER A 288 -0.69 6.41 2.52
C SER A 288 -0.76 4.93 2.16
N GLU A 289 0.39 4.39 1.75
CA GLU A 289 0.50 3.07 1.13
C GLU A 289 -0.02 1.95 2.04
N GLY A 290 0.25 2.03 3.34
CA GLY A 290 -0.10 0.99 4.30
C GLY A 290 -1.59 0.84 4.55
N TYR A 291 -2.35 1.94 4.61
CA TYR A 291 -3.80 1.86 4.77
C TYR A 291 -4.50 1.28 3.54
N LEU A 292 -3.87 1.39 2.37
CA LEU A 292 -4.36 0.75 1.14
C LEU A 292 -3.91 -0.71 1.07
N ASN A 293 -2.60 -0.94 1.16
CA ASN A 293 -2.01 -2.25 0.94
C ASN A 293 -2.33 -3.23 2.09
N GLY A 294 -2.60 -2.70 3.28
CA GLY A 294 -3.08 -3.39 4.48
C GLY A 294 -4.59 -3.64 4.53
N ASN A 295 -5.37 -3.08 3.60
CA ASN A 295 -6.81 -3.29 3.51
C ASN A 295 -7.12 -4.55 2.70
N LEU A 296 -7.51 -5.60 3.39
CA LEU A 296 -7.81 -6.91 2.82
C LEU A 296 -9.31 -7.12 2.67
N SER A 297 -10.10 -6.55 3.59
CA SER A 297 -11.56 -6.63 3.62
C SER A 297 -12.24 -5.84 2.49
N GLY A 298 -11.57 -4.80 1.97
CA GLY A 298 -11.99 -4.00 0.82
C GLY A 298 -12.75 -2.71 1.17
N GLY A 299 -13.18 -2.53 2.43
CA GLY A 299 -13.81 -1.31 2.91
C GLY A 299 -12.89 -0.53 3.82
N HIS A 300 -12.81 -0.94 5.08
CA HIS A 300 -12.15 -0.23 6.16
C HIS A 300 -11.07 -1.08 6.83
N VAL A 301 -9.96 -0.43 7.15
CA VAL A 301 -8.95 -0.97 8.06
C VAL A 301 -9.04 -0.26 9.39
N THR A 302 -8.52 -0.89 10.44
CA THR A 302 -8.21 -0.17 11.67
C THR A 302 -6.74 0.15 11.81
N TYR A 303 -6.43 1.14 12.64
CA TYR A 303 -5.05 1.52 12.89
C TYR A 303 -4.86 2.18 14.25
N THR A 304 -3.63 2.10 14.74
CA THR A 304 -3.22 2.75 15.99
C THR A 304 -3.19 4.27 15.83
N SER A 305 -4.10 4.97 16.50
CA SER A 305 -4.24 6.42 16.31
C SER A 305 -3.01 7.16 16.84
N SER A 306 -2.50 8.08 16.01
CA SER A 306 -1.27 8.86 16.29
C SER A 306 -0.05 8.00 16.65
N GLY A 307 -0.04 6.71 16.27
CA GLY A 307 1.03 5.74 16.55
C GLY A 307 1.19 5.37 18.03
N HIS A 308 0.31 5.87 18.89
CA HIS A 308 0.32 5.53 20.31
C HIS A 308 -0.22 4.11 20.52
N PRO A 309 0.10 3.46 21.65
CA PRO A 309 -0.42 2.15 21.97
C PRO A 309 -1.94 2.08 21.86
N ALA A 310 -2.42 0.99 21.27
CA ALA A 310 -3.81 0.67 21.05
C ALA A 310 -4.14 -0.65 21.73
N GLU A 311 -5.38 -0.81 22.19
CA GLU A 311 -5.79 -2.01 22.90
C GLU A 311 -7.14 -2.49 22.39
N PHE A 312 -7.30 -3.81 22.34
CA PHE A 312 -8.59 -4.46 22.27
C PHE A 312 -8.68 -5.55 23.33
N GLY A 313 -9.86 -5.77 23.90
CA GLY A 313 -10.02 -6.74 24.97
C GLY A 313 -11.45 -6.83 25.48
N ARG A 314 -11.66 -7.67 26.49
CA ARG A 314 -12.90 -7.75 27.26
C ARG A 314 -12.64 -8.51 28.56
N ALA A 315 -13.54 -8.42 29.53
CA ALA A 315 -13.38 -9.09 30.82
C ALA A 315 -13.36 -10.64 30.70
N THR A 316 -14.19 -11.22 29.83
CA THR A 316 -14.25 -12.67 29.62
C THR A 316 -13.15 -13.14 28.67
N PRO A 317 -12.33 -14.15 29.03
CA PRO A 317 -11.27 -14.63 28.15
C PRO A 317 -11.76 -15.03 26.75
N PHE A 318 -10.90 -14.86 25.76
CA PHE A 318 -11.09 -15.31 24.38
C PHE A 318 -9.76 -15.81 23.82
N GLY A 319 -9.80 -16.66 22.79
CA GLY A 319 -8.60 -17.06 22.07
C GLY A 319 -8.20 -16.00 21.05
N PHE A 320 -6.95 -15.56 21.06
CA PHE A 320 -6.40 -14.68 20.04
C PHE A 320 -5.73 -15.53 18.96
N HIS A 321 -6.42 -15.72 17.84
CA HIS A 321 -5.96 -16.62 16.78
C HIS A 321 -4.93 -15.93 15.89
N SER A 322 -5.32 -14.83 15.25
CA SER A 322 -4.44 -14.09 14.35
C SER A 322 -4.96 -12.70 14.02
N ALA A 323 -4.12 -11.88 13.39
CA ALA A 323 -4.53 -10.66 12.70
C ALA A 323 -3.57 -10.34 11.56
N MET A 324 -4.01 -9.50 10.64
CA MET A 324 -3.17 -8.97 9.57
C MET A 324 -2.63 -7.60 9.98
N LEU A 325 -1.30 -7.46 9.95
CA LEU A 325 -0.61 -6.25 10.40
C LEU A 325 0.17 -5.61 9.24
N ALA A 326 0.16 -4.29 9.15
CA ALA A 326 0.97 -3.54 8.20
C ALA A 326 1.47 -2.22 8.81
N ALA A 327 2.53 -1.65 8.25
CA ALA A 327 2.95 -0.28 8.60
C ALA A 327 2.09 0.70 7.79
N ALA A 328 1.60 1.78 8.38
CA ALA A 328 0.68 2.71 7.70
C ALA A 328 1.33 3.51 6.55
N TRP A 329 2.64 3.76 6.63
CA TRP A 329 3.36 4.64 5.71
C TRP A 329 4.57 3.95 5.13
N LEU A 330 4.89 4.23 3.86
CA LEU A 330 6.13 3.73 3.29
C LEU A 330 7.38 4.30 3.98
N ALA A 331 7.27 5.47 4.62
CA ALA A 331 8.33 6.03 5.45
C ALA A 331 8.61 5.22 6.73
N SER A 332 7.67 4.36 7.14
CA SER A 332 7.77 3.43 8.27
C SER A 332 8.03 1.99 7.84
N GLU A 333 8.50 1.76 6.61
CA GLU A 333 8.88 0.43 6.14
C GLU A 333 9.94 -0.19 7.06
N GLY A 334 9.68 -1.38 7.60
CA GLY A 334 10.55 -2.05 8.56
C GLY A 334 10.34 -1.63 10.02
N GLU A 335 9.29 -0.85 10.32
CA GLU A 335 8.86 -0.61 11.70
C GLU A 335 8.56 -1.93 12.43
N VAL A 336 8.66 -1.94 13.76
CA VAL A 336 8.39 -3.13 14.57
C VAL A 336 7.19 -2.86 15.47
N ALA A 337 6.13 -3.65 15.28
CA ALA A 337 5.04 -3.72 16.24
C ALA A 337 5.47 -4.56 17.45
N LEU A 338 5.17 -4.07 18.65
CA LEU A 338 5.19 -4.85 19.87
C LEU A 338 3.74 -5.24 20.18
N VAL A 339 3.46 -6.55 20.15
CA VAL A 339 2.15 -7.11 20.44
C VAL A 339 2.20 -7.85 21.78
N GLU A 340 1.58 -7.25 22.78
CA GLU A 340 1.52 -7.78 24.14
C GLU A 340 0.13 -8.34 24.40
N SER A 341 0.05 -9.52 25.00
CA SER A 341 -1.22 -10.20 25.31
C SER A 341 -1.28 -10.56 26.78
N TRP A 342 -2.41 -10.29 27.44
CA TRP A 342 -2.63 -10.54 28.86
C TRP A 342 -3.82 -11.46 29.11
N LEU A 343 -3.75 -12.22 30.20
CA LEU A 343 -4.88 -12.91 30.83
C LEU A 343 -5.07 -12.34 32.23
N GLY A 344 -6.11 -11.53 32.42
CA GLY A 344 -6.19 -10.67 33.60
C GLY A 344 -5.03 -9.67 33.60
N ASP A 345 -4.23 -9.69 34.67
CA ASP A 345 -3.02 -8.87 34.81
C ASP A 345 -1.74 -9.59 34.36
N ASP A 346 -1.80 -10.89 34.10
CA ASP A 346 -0.64 -11.70 33.72
C ASP A 346 -0.32 -11.52 32.24
N LEU A 347 0.91 -11.10 31.93
CA LEU A 347 1.42 -11.02 30.56
C LEU A 347 1.72 -12.45 30.05
N VAL A 348 0.92 -12.92 29.09
CA VAL A 348 1.02 -14.29 28.56
C VAL A 348 1.83 -14.38 27.26
N ALA A 349 1.98 -13.28 26.53
CA ALA A 349 2.83 -13.20 25.34
C ALA A 349 3.28 -11.77 25.06
N SER A 350 4.44 -11.62 24.44
CA SER A 350 5.01 -10.34 23.99
C SER A 350 5.88 -10.61 22.77
N ASP A 351 5.36 -10.30 21.58
CA ASP A 351 6.02 -10.59 20.31
C ASP A 351 6.42 -9.31 19.58
N GLU A 352 7.54 -9.36 18.86
CA GLU A 352 8.01 -8.28 17.99
C GLU A 352 7.79 -8.64 16.52
N ILE A 353 6.94 -7.88 15.84
CA ILE A 353 6.52 -8.15 14.48
C ILE A 353 7.02 -7.04 13.56
N VAL A 354 7.95 -7.37 12.67
CA VAL A 354 8.39 -6.46 11.61
C VAL A 354 7.25 -6.21 10.62
N LEU A 355 6.92 -4.93 10.42
CA LEU A 355 5.85 -4.45 9.56
C LEU A 355 6.39 -3.96 8.22
N SER A 356 5.53 -4.02 7.19
CA SER A 356 5.76 -3.42 5.89
C SER A 356 4.52 -2.61 5.48
N ALA A 357 4.73 -1.50 4.79
CA ALA A 357 3.67 -0.72 4.15
C ALA A 357 3.34 -1.25 2.74
N LEU A 358 4.15 -2.17 2.22
CA LEU A 358 3.94 -2.81 0.91
C LEU A 358 3.28 -4.17 1.06
N THR A 359 3.64 -4.95 2.09
CA THR A 359 3.09 -6.28 2.35
C THR A 359 2.54 -6.38 3.78
N PRO A 360 1.27 -6.76 3.96
CA PRO A 360 0.79 -7.22 5.26
C PRO A 360 1.56 -8.44 5.74
N VAL A 361 1.61 -8.63 7.06
CA VAL A 361 2.09 -9.87 7.70
C VAL A 361 0.94 -10.49 8.47
N HIS A 362 0.76 -11.80 8.29
CA HIS A 362 -0.20 -12.61 9.04
C HIS A 362 0.40 -12.99 10.39
N TYR A 363 0.14 -12.21 11.42
CA TYR A 363 0.57 -12.53 12.77
C TYR A 363 -0.42 -13.53 13.40
N ALA A 364 0.05 -14.70 13.79
CA ALA A 364 -0.78 -15.82 14.22
C ALA A 364 -0.21 -16.51 15.49
N PRO A 365 -0.30 -15.87 16.66
CA PRO A 365 0.23 -16.44 17.90
C PRO A 365 -0.63 -17.59 18.45
N MET A 366 -1.90 -17.68 18.01
CA MET A 366 -2.85 -18.74 18.37
C MET A 366 -2.96 -19.00 19.89
N LEU A 367 -3.02 -17.93 20.67
CA LEU A 367 -3.10 -17.97 22.13
C LEU A 367 -4.49 -18.42 22.57
N LYS A 368 -4.57 -19.45 23.42
CA LYS A 368 -5.84 -20.05 23.84
C LYS A 368 -6.75 -19.13 24.65
N ALA A 369 -6.18 -18.27 25.50
CA ALA A 369 -6.94 -17.39 26.37
C ALA A 369 -6.19 -16.10 26.66
N VAL A 370 -6.82 -14.97 26.34
CA VAL A 370 -6.41 -13.61 26.68
C VAL A 370 -7.65 -12.79 27.05
N THR A 371 -7.48 -11.74 27.83
CA THR A 371 -8.50 -10.72 28.11
C THR A 371 -8.17 -9.39 27.46
N ARG A 372 -6.90 -9.13 27.13
CA ARG A 372 -6.44 -7.89 26.50
C ARG A 372 -5.27 -8.16 25.56
N VAL A 373 -5.26 -7.48 24.43
CA VAL A 373 -4.13 -7.39 23.52
C VAL A 373 -3.81 -5.90 23.33
N ARG A 374 -2.53 -5.54 23.39
CA ARG A 374 -2.03 -4.20 23.10
C ARG A 374 -1.10 -4.27 21.91
N ILE A 375 -1.29 -3.34 20.99
CA ILE A 375 -0.41 -3.13 19.84
C ILE A 375 0.23 -1.76 20.00
N SER A 376 1.56 -1.72 19.99
CA SER A 376 2.36 -0.50 19.94
C SER A 376 3.45 -0.65 18.89
N THR A 377 4.18 0.43 18.56
CA THR A 377 5.33 0.37 17.66
C THR A 377 6.54 1.01 18.31
N LYS A 378 7.75 0.54 17.98
CA LYS A 378 8.99 1.00 18.64
C LYS A 378 9.24 2.49 18.45
N HIS A 379 8.80 3.06 17.32
CA HIS A 379 9.01 4.48 17.00
C HIS A 379 7.72 5.27 16.82
N TYR A 380 6.59 4.80 17.37
CA TYR A 380 5.30 5.52 17.33
C TYR A 380 4.80 5.83 15.91
N TRP A 381 5.13 4.98 14.94
CA TRP A 381 4.44 4.97 13.65
C TRP A 381 3.13 4.21 13.76
N GLN A 382 2.12 4.62 12.99
CA GLN A 382 0.84 3.94 12.96
C GLN A 382 1.00 2.52 12.40
N ALA A 383 0.47 1.54 13.14
CA ALA A 383 0.28 0.18 12.65
C ALA A 383 -1.17 0.02 12.19
N VAL A 384 -1.33 -0.66 11.06
CA VAL A 384 -2.62 -1.03 10.47
C VAL A 384 -2.95 -2.46 10.88
N LEU A 385 -4.22 -2.69 11.18
CA LEU A 385 -4.81 -3.96 11.58
C LEU A 385 -6.03 -4.24 10.69
N ASP A 386 -6.10 -5.45 10.16
CA ASP A 386 -7.28 -5.97 9.46
C ASP A 386 -7.46 -7.47 9.77
N GLU A 387 -8.61 -8.04 9.42
CA GLU A 387 -8.88 -9.49 9.52
C GLU A 387 -8.51 -10.08 10.90
N LEU A 388 -9.01 -9.47 11.98
CA LEU A 388 -8.78 -9.97 13.35
C LEU A 388 -9.56 -11.27 13.56
N VAL A 389 -8.87 -12.37 13.86
CA VAL A 389 -9.49 -13.68 14.09
C VAL A 389 -9.42 -14.05 15.56
N LEU A 390 -10.57 -14.40 16.13
CA LEU A 390 -10.74 -14.82 17.51
C LEU A 390 -11.25 -16.26 17.57
N ALA A 391 -10.99 -16.96 18.68
CA ALA A 391 -11.62 -18.22 19.02
C ALA A 391 -12.49 -18.04 20.27
N ARG A 392 -13.81 -18.26 20.16
CA ARG A 392 -14.77 -18.05 21.27
C ARG A 392 -16.11 -18.74 21.04
#